data_AF-A0A7S1GCJ7-F1
#
_entry.id   AF-A0A7S1GCJ7-F1
#
_cell.length_a   1.000
_cell.length_b   1.000
_cell.length_c   1.000
_cell.angle_alpha   90.00
_cell.angle_beta   90.00
_cell.angle_gamma   90.00
#
_symmetry.space_group_name_H-M   'P 1'
#
loop_
_entity.id
_entity.type
_entity.pdbx_description
1 polymer ?
#
loop_
_entity_poly.entity_id
_entity_poly.type
_entity_poly.pdbx_seq_one_letter_code
_entity_poly.pdbx_strand_id
1 'polypeptide(L)'
;AYQYAVARPHAFLDEMWKEYMAFETEHSPPQLVEEQKARTQPLYATAKSVFGEARPLYAATAGSELAAPPTGSAEENARVVAWYRVVAFEKGNPLRLEDAALHARVR
;
A
#
# COMPACT_ATOMS: atom_id res chain seq x y z
N ALA A 1 11.67 3.48 -11.17
CA ALA A 1 11.39 3.56 -9.71
C ALA A 1 10.00 4.14 -9.43
N TYR A 2 9.66 5.34 -9.94
CA TYR A 2 8.38 6.01 -9.68
C TYR A 2 7.12 5.22 -10.04
N GLN A 3 7.06 4.61 -11.24
CA GLN A 3 5.91 3.79 -11.67
C GLN A 3 5.57 2.65 -10.71
N TYR A 4 6.57 2.15 -9.99
CA TYR A 4 6.40 1.08 -9.02
C TYR A 4 5.90 1.58 -7.66
N ALA A 5 6.32 2.79 -7.26
CA ALA A 5 5.87 3.43 -6.03
C ALA A 5 4.40 3.85 -6.13
N VAL A 6 4.00 4.48 -7.24
CA VAL A 6 2.62 4.96 -7.45
C VAL A 6 1.57 3.85 -7.56
N ALA A 7 2.00 2.61 -7.80
CA ALA A 7 1.11 1.44 -7.87
C ALA A 7 0.92 0.75 -6.51
N ARG A 8 1.60 1.20 -5.45
CA ARG A 8 1.57 0.55 -4.14
C ARG A 8 0.92 1.44 -3.07
N PRO A 9 0.07 0.89 -2.20
CA PRO A 9 -0.46 1.62 -1.05
C PRO A 9 0.67 2.01 -0.08
N HIS A 10 0.93 3.30 0.09
CA HIS A 10 1.85 3.82 1.11
C HIS A 10 1.47 5.24 1.52
N ALA A 11 2.02 5.71 2.65
CA ALA A 11 1.66 7.02 3.22
C ALA A 11 2.01 8.20 2.28
N PHE A 12 3.16 8.12 1.61
CA PHE A 12 3.67 9.16 0.70
C PHE A 12 3.12 9.09 -0.74
N LEU A 13 2.02 8.38 -0.97
CA LEU A 13 1.55 8.07 -2.34
C LEU A 13 1.21 9.33 -3.14
N ASP A 14 0.57 10.31 -2.50
CA ASP A 14 0.19 11.58 -3.13
C ASP A 14 1.41 12.45 -3.48
N GLU A 15 2.43 12.45 -2.63
CA GLU A 15 3.69 13.17 -2.85
C GLU A 15 4.47 12.55 -4.01
N MET A 16 4.64 11.23 -4.00
CA MET A 16 5.30 10.50 -5.09
C MET A 16 4.57 10.65 -6.42
N TRP A 17 3.23 10.67 -6.42
CA TRP A 17 2.45 10.91 -7.63
C TRP A 17 2.71 12.31 -8.21
N LYS A 18 2.74 13.34 -7.35
CA LYS A 18 3.03 14.71 -7.77
C LYS A 18 4.44 14.85 -8.34
N GLU A 19 5.44 14.30 -7.67
CA GLU A 19 6.83 14.29 -8.14
C GLU A 19 6.97 13.56 -9.48
N TYR A 20 6.32 12.39 -9.61
CA TYR A 20 6.33 11.62 -10.86
C TYR A 20 5.76 12.41 -12.03
N MET A 21 4.60 13.07 -11.84
CA MET A 21 3.99 13.88 -12.89
C MET A 21 4.83 15.10 -13.26
N ALA A 22 5.51 15.73 -12.30
CA ALA A 22 6.45 16.81 -12.56
C ALA A 22 7.65 16.33 -13.38
N PHE A 23 8.24 15.18 -12.99
CA PHE A 23 9.35 14.55 -13.70
C PHE A 23 8.99 14.23 -15.16
N GLU A 24 7.84 13.58 -15.40
CA GLU A 24 7.39 13.25 -16.76
C GLU A 24 7.13 14.53 -17.59
N THR A 25 6.56 15.57 -17.00
CA THR A 25 6.29 16.84 -17.71
C THR A 25 7.58 17.56 -18.12
N GLU A 26 8.65 17.44 -17.32
CA GLU A 26 9.94 18.08 -17.58
C GLU A 26 10.81 17.29 -18.59
N HIS A 27 10.74 15.95 -18.56
CA HIS A 27 11.67 15.08 -19.29
C HIS A 27 11.08 14.39 -20.53
N SER A 28 9.75 14.31 -20.63
CA SER A 28 9.07 13.55 -21.69
C SER A 28 8.30 14.49 -22.65
N PRO A 29 8.22 14.15 -23.95
CA PRO A 29 7.38 14.88 -24.89
C PRO A 29 5.89 14.77 -24.49
N PRO A 30 5.06 15.78 -24.77
CA PRO A 30 3.67 15.85 -24.26
C PRO A 30 2.80 14.63 -24.59
N GLN A 31 3.02 14.00 -25.75
CA GLN A 31 2.29 12.80 -26.15
C GLN A 31 2.60 11.61 -25.23
N LEU A 32 3.87 11.44 -24.86
CA LEU A 32 4.30 10.37 -23.96
C LEU A 32 3.80 10.62 -22.53
N VAL A 33 3.74 11.87 -22.08
CA VAL A 33 3.22 12.23 -20.76
C VAL A 33 1.76 11.80 -20.61
N GLU A 34 0.91 12.11 -21.59
CA GLU A 34 -0.50 11.73 -21.54
C GLU A 34 -0.69 10.20 -21.62
N GLU A 35 0.12 9.49 -22.41
CA GLU A 35 0.11 8.03 -22.43
C GLU A 35 0.52 7.42 -21.08
N GLN A 36 1.60 7.93 -20.47
CA GLN A 36 2.06 7.43 -19.17
C GLN A 36 1.06 7.74 -18.06
N LYS A 37 0.46 8.92 -18.08
CA LYS A 37 -0.61 9.31 -17.15
C LYS A 37 -1.81 8.39 -17.30
N ALA A 38 -2.29 8.12 -18.52
CA ALA A 38 -3.40 7.21 -18.77
C ALA A 38 -3.15 5.78 -18.22
N ARG A 39 -1.90 5.31 -18.28
CA ARG A 39 -1.51 3.99 -17.74
C ARG A 39 -1.38 3.98 -16.22
N THR A 40 -0.86 5.04 -15.62
CA THR A 40 -0.48 5.06 -14.19
C THR A 40 -1.56 5.62 -13.28
N GLN A 41 -2.42 6.51 -13.78
CA GLN A 41 -3.54 7.08 -13.02
C GLN A 41 -4.51 6.03 -12.44
N PRO A 42 -4.96 4.98 -13.18
CA PRO A 42 -5.83 3.98 -12.60
C PRO A 42 -5.14 3.17 -11.49
N LEU A 43 -3.84 2.87 -11.65
CA LEU A 43 -3.05 2.15 -10.65
C LEU A 43 -2.90 2.97 -9.36
N TYR A 44 -2.64 4.27 -9.49
CA TYR A 44 -2.60 5.21 -8.37
C TYR A 44 -3.96 5.28 -7.66
N ALA A 45 -5.07 5.36 -8.39
CA ALA A 45 -6.41 5.40 -7.81
C ALA A 45 -6.72 4.12 -7.01
N THR A 46 -6.38 2.94 -7.56
CA THR A 46 -6.50 1.66 -6.84
C THR A 46 -5.62 1.64 -5.60
N ALA A 47 -4.34 2.01 -5.71
CA ALA A 47 -3.41 2.05 -4.58
C ALA A 47 -3.90 2.99 -3.46
N LYS A 48 -4.50 4.12 -3.82
CA LYS A 48 -5.08 5.08 -2.87
C LYS A 48 -6.33 4.56 -2.17
N SER A 49 -7.22 3.88 -2.88
CA SER A 49 -8.40 3.22 -2.29
C SER A 49 -7.95 2.18 -1.26
N VAL A 50 -7.05 1.28 -1.68
CA VAL A 50 -6.52 0.22 -0.82
C VAL A 50 -5.78 0.81 0.40
N PHE A 51 -5.03 1.89 0.23
CA PHE A 51 -4.39 2.57 1.36
C PHE A 51 -5.43 3.10 2.36
N GLY A 52 -6.52 3.70 1.88
CA GLY A 52 -7.61 4.19 2.72
C GLY A 52 -8.26 3.09 3.56
N GLU A 53 -8.48 1.92 2.96
CA GLU A 53 -9.03 0.73 3.63
C GLU A 53 -8.04 0.10 4.61
N ALA A 54 -6.75 0.05 4.24
CA ALA A 54 -5.70 -0.59 5.03
C ALA A 54 -5.27 0.25 6.23
N ARG A 55 -5.21 1.58 6.10
CA ARG A 55 -4.70 2.49 7.13
C ARG A 55 -5.32 2.29 8.53
N PRO A 56 -6.67 2.21 8.70
CA PRO A 56 -7.25 1.97 10.02
C PRO A 56 -6.90 0.59 10.59
N LEU A 57 -6.72 -0.44 9.75
CA LEU A 57 -6.33 -1.78 10.18
C LEU A 57 -4.91 -1.78 10.75
N TYR A 58 -3.97 -1.15 10.04
CA TYR A 58 -2.59 -1.01 10.51
C TYR A 58 -2.48 -0.10 11.74
N ALA A 59 -3.26 0.98 11.82
CA ALA A 59 -3.29 1.84 13.01
C ALA A 59 -3.76 1.07 14.27
N ALA A 60 -4.69 0.12 14.12
CA ALA A 60 -5.15 -0.72 15.23
C ALA A 60 -4.10 -1.74 15.72
N THR A 61 -3.06 -2.01 14.92
CA THR A 61 -1.91 -2.85 15.32
C THR A 61 -0.77 -2.06 15.95
N ALA A 62 -0.83 -0.71 15.93
CA ALA A 62 0.23 0.13 16.43
C ALA A 62 0.37 -0.01 17.95
N GLY A 63 1.47 -0.63 18.39
CA GLY A 63 1.90 -0.69 19.78
C GLY A 63 3.38 -0.31 19.86
N SER A 64 3.76 0.48 20.86
CA SER A 64 5.16 0.88 21.10
C SER A 64 5.98 -0.22 21.79
N GLU A 65 5.42 -1.41 21.95
CA GLU A 65 6.06 -2.48 22.70
C GLU A 65 7.07 -3.22 21.83
N LEU A 66 8.24 -3.46 22.41
CA LEU A 66 9.23 -4.35 21.84
C LEU A 66 8.64 -5.76 21.79
N ALA A 67 9.13 -6.57 20.83
CA ALA A 67 8.77 -7.98 20.76
C ALA A 67 9.11 -8.66 22.11
N ALA A 68 8.07 -9.02 22.86
CA ALA A 68 8.16 -9.69 24.14
C ALA A 68 7.47 -11.05 24.06
N PRO A 69 7.84 -12.02 24.92
CA PRO A 69 7.13 -13.28 25.02
C PRO A 69 5.65 -13.06 25.39
N PRO A 70 4.74 -13.95 24.95
CA PRO A 70 3.33 -13.79 25.26
C PRO A 70 3.06 -13.77 26.75
N THR A 71 2.39 -12.72 27.21
CA THR A 71 1.97 -12.54 28.61
C THR A 71 0.52 -12.96 28.82
N GLY A 72 -0.26 -13.04 27.73
CA GLY A 72 -1.69 -13.38 27.77
C GLY A 72 -2.59 -12.25 28.25
N SER A 73 -2.08 -11.01 28.29
CA SER A 73 -2.86 -9.85 28.71
C SER A 73 -4.02 -9.57 27.74
N ALA A 74 -5.07 -8.91 28.23
CA ALA A 74 -6.21 -8.54 27.38
C ALA A 74 -5.80 -7.60 26.24
N GLU A 75 -4.85 -6.70 26.48
CA GLU A 75 -4.30 -5.79 25.47
C GLU A 75 -3.52 -6.53 24.39
N GLU A 76 -2.70 -7.51 24.77
CA GLU A 76 -1.95 -8.35 23.83
C GLU A 76 -2.91 -9.15 22.95
N ASN A 77 -3.94 -9.79 23.54
CA ASN A 77 -4.95 -10.52 22.80
C ASN A 77 -5.72 -9.61 21.81
N ALA A 78 -6.04 -8.38 22.21
CA ALA A 78 -6.69 -7.41 21.32
C ALA A 78 -5.81 -7.04 20.12
N ARG A 79 -4.49 -6.88 20.33
CA ARG A 79 -3.53 -6.64 19.24
C ARG A 79 -3.37 -7.84 18.32
N VAL A 80 -3.33 -9.05 18.87
CA VAL A 80 -3.32 -10.30 18.08
C VAL A 80 -4.55 -10.38 17.17
N VAL A 81 -5.74 -10.05 17.68
CA VAL A 81 -6.97 -9.96 16.87
C VAL A 81 -6.86 -8.90 15.79
N ALA A 82 -6.27 -7.73 16.09
CA ALA A 82 -6.03 -6.69 15.08
C ALA A 82 -5.08 -7.19 13.97
N TRP A 83 -4.01 -7.91 14.32
CA TRP A 83 -3.09 -8.52 13.36
C TRP A 83 -3.76 -9.57 12.48
N TYR A 84 -4.65 -10.41 13.04
CA TYR A 84 -5.41 -11.35 12.22
C TYR A 84 -6.28 -10.66 11.17
N ARG A 85 -6.85 -9.50 11.49
CA ARG A 85 -7.64 -8.70 10.52
C ARG A 85 -6.75 -8.15 9.40
N VAL A 86 -5.54 -7.68 9.72
CA VAL A 86 -4.57 -7.23 8.71
C VAL A 86 -4.16 -8.38 7.78
N VAL A 87 -3.85 -9.56 8.33
CA VAL A 87 -3.49 -10.74 7.53
C VAL A 87 -4.65 -11.18 6.64
N ALA A 88 -5.87 -11.20 7.16
CA ALA A 88 -7.06 -11.55 6.37
C ALA A 88 -7.30 -10.54 5.23
N PHE A 89 -7.11 -9.25 5.49
CA PHE A 89 -7.20 -8.20 4.48
C PHE A 89 -6.18 -8.40 3.36
N GLU A 90 -4.89 -8.60 3.67
CA GLU A 90 -3.85 -8.82 2.65
C GLU A 90 -4.06 -10.11 1.86
N LYS A 91 -4.54 -11.19 2.50
CA LYS A 91 -4.92 -12.44 1.82
C LYS A 91 -6.07 -12.27 0.83
N GLY A 92 -6.93 -11.28 1.02
CA GLY A 92 -8.01 -10.92 0.11
C GLY A 92 -7.53 -10.32 -1.22
N ASN A 93 -6.23 -10.10 -1.40
CA ASN A 93 -5.63 -9.48 -2.58
C ASN A 93 -6.35 -8.18 -2.99
N PRO A 94 -6.38 -7.16 -2.12
CA PRO A 94 -7.13 -5.93 -2.37
C PRO A 94 -6.61 -5.16 -3.60
N LEU A 95 -5.36 -5.40 -4.00
CA LEU A 95 -4.74 -4.83 -5.20
C LEU A 95 -4.97 -5.64 -6.47
N ARG A 96 -5.68 -6.78 -6.39
CA ARG A 96 -5.96 -7.68 -7.52
C ARG A 96 -4.69 -8.01 -8.31
N LEU A 97 -3.60 -8.26 -7.60
CA LEU A 97 -2.33 -8.65 -8.18
C LEU A 97 -2.44 -10.03 -8.81
N GLU A 98 -1.72 -10.26 -9.91
CA GLU A 98 -1.51 -11.59 -10.49
C GLU A 98 -0.88 -12.55 -9.46
N ASP A 99 -1.20 -13.85 -9.54
CA ASP A 99 -0.81 -14.86 -8.53
C ASP A 99 0.70 -14.85 -8.23
N ALA A 100 1.54 -14.73 -9.25
CA ALA A 100 3.00 -14.67 -9.07
C ALA A 100 3.44 -13.44 -8.25
N ALA A 101 2.80 -12.28 -8.47
CA ALA A 101 3.09 -11.05 -7.75
C ALA A 101 2.46 -11.05 -6.34
N LEU A 102 1.30 -11.67 -6.18
CA LEU A 102 0.64 -11.86 -4.89
C LEU A 102 1.48 -12.75 -3.95
N HIS A 103 1.96 -13.89 -4.45
CA HIS A 103 2.79 -14.81 -3.66
C HIS A 103 4.13 -14.20 -3.23
N ALA A 104 4.71 -13.31 -4.03
CA ALA A 104 5.94 -12.60 -3.67
C ALA A 104 5.77 -11.61 -2.50
N ARG A 105 4.54 -11.21 -2.18
CA ARG A 105 4.22 -10.18 -1.18
C ARG A 105 3.89 -10.74 0.20
N VAL A 106 3.48 -12.01 0.29
CA VAL A 106 3.03 -12.69 1.52
C VAL A 106 4.12 -13.62 2.10
N ARG A 107 5.33 -13.61 1.54
CA ARG A 107 6.42 -14.54 1.88
C ARG A 107 7.28 -14.06 3.05
#